data_AF-A0A2E8YWD5-F1
#
_entry.id   AF-A0A2E8YWD5-F1
#
_cell.length_a   1.000
_cell.length_b   1.000
_cell.length_c   1.000
_cell.angle_alpha   90.00
_cell.angle_beta   90.00
_cell.angle_gamma   90.00
#
_symmetry.space_group_name_H-M   'P 1'
#
loop_
_entity.id
_entity.type
_entity.pdbx_description
1 polymer ?
#
loop_
_entity_poly.entity_id
_entity_poly.type
_entity_poly.pdbx_seq_one_letter_code
_entity_poly.pdbx_strand_id
1 'polypeptide(L)'
;MMTTPRRNRRGGRDMAALLSDFGHDLPTIPAFAPEAKEPRLFRYAPRRGAARSGRGWAAASAPALAWRMTSDQAPVFWPFVSAPALPPTGAQMGVDQLSGGSFYCDPFGWVLRDDVPATNPNIFQFAKPGSGKSGTTKGFCTRMMPFGYRTLVTGDVKDEYESLCRALGVEPFAIGPGMPARVNPLDMGPLSHGWDKLSAEEAQRRATIIFNRWLVLVRGLVGSMKIDDERRVPFGPDEADVVRNALAILTGYAAGNSVLKETTIPRLWDLLRNPTEELVRACEYANTRQFLDETRLLRNALGELVTGTLAGLFDDFTNIEVDWRAPIQSFSLSRLDGLGDEAVGIALLCMNSWGRGLREIAEPGDLRIVVRDEVWKQMRLGTAAVASFDADLRLSRGMAGKGGDIQFCNLHKPSDLLSVGDADSQASMIAKDLLELADIKILGAQKPRVARELDSMLGLGPIAQDLVSGWAMQDKGRALWCIGDAMYKVQTVLHPLEKKLYYTNEAIEAAA
;
A
#
# COMPACT_ATOMS: atom_id res chain seq x y z
N MET A 1 -65.24 -28.91 15.44
CA MET A 1 -65.22 -29.41 14.06
C MET A 1 -63.94 -30.22 13.88
N MET A 2 -64.09 -31.53 13.68
CA MET A 2 -63.01 -32.53 13.71
C MET A 2 -61.90 -32.23 12.70
N THR A 3 -60.65 -32.28 13.15
CA THR A 3 -59.47 -32.29 12.29
C THR A 3 -59.31 -33.66 11.64
N THR A 4 -59.51 -33.74 10.33
CA THR A 4 -59.26 -34.92 9.50
C THR A 4 -57.75 -35.24 9.49
N PRO A 5 -57.31 -36.48 9.79
CA PRO A 5 -55.90 -36.82 9.67
C PRO A 5 -55.51 -36.95 8.19
N ARG A 6 -54.41 -36.29 7.80
CA ARG A 6 -53.81 -36.45 6.47
C ARG A 6 -53.42 -37.90 6.27
N ARG A 7 -53.98 -38.50 5.21
CA ARG A 7 -53.65 -39.83 4.70
C ARG A 7 -52.15 -39.91 4.45
N ASN A 8 -51.44 -40.73 5.23
CA ASN A 8 -50.02 -41.04 5.02
C ASN A 8 -49.85 -41.60 3.60
N ARG A 9 -49.18 -40.86 2.72
CA ARG A 9 -48.63 -41.41 1.47
C ARG A 9 -47.64 -42.49 1.89
N ARG A 10 -47.97 -43.76 1.65
CA ARG A 10 -47.03 -44.87 1.79
C ARG A 10 -45.82 -44.57 0.92
N GLY A 11 -44.69 -44.23 1.55
CA GLY A 11 -43.39 -44.17 0.88
C GLY A 11 -43.05 -45.54 0.33
N GLY A 12 -42.50 -45.59 -0.88
CA GLY A 12 -42.02 -46.84 -1.47
C GLY A 12 -40.99 -47.52 -0.56
N ARG A 13 -40.90 -48.85 -0.64
CA ARG A 13 -39.89 -49.62 0.09
C ARG A 13 -38.50 -49.25 -0.42
N ASP A 14 -37.58 -49.08 0.52
CA ASP A 14 -36.15 -48.92 0.25
C ASP A 14 -35.58 -50.24 -0.34
N MET A 15 -34.60 -50.10 -1.22
CA MET A 15 -33.83 -51.19 -1.84
C MET A 15 -33.27 -52.18 -0.80
N ALA A 16 -32.84 -51.69 0.37
CA ALA A 16 -32.34 -52.56 1.45
C ALA A 16 -33.45 -53.50 1.98
N ALA A 17 -34.66 -52.97 2.18
CA ALA A 17 -35.81 -53.76 2.60
C ALA A 17 -36.26 -54.75 1.51
N LEU A 18 -36.08 -54.39 0.25
CA LEU A 18 -36.47 -55.23 -0.89
C LEU A 18 -35.49 -56.39 -1.11
N LEU A 19 -34.19 -56.20 -0.83
CA LEU A 19 -33.16 -57.24 -0.97
C LEU A 19 -33.11 -58.19 0.24
N SER A 20 -33.48 -57.70 1.43
CA SER A 20 -33.66 -58.55 2.62
C SER A 20 -34.72 -59.63 2.42
N ASP A 21 -35.80 -59.34 1.67
CA ASP A 21 -36.85 -60.32 1.36
C ASP A 21 -36.31 -61.52 0.54
N PHE A 22 -35.16 -61.36 -0.13
CA PHE A 22 -34.47 -62.41 -0.90
C PHE A 22 -33.22 -62.97 -0.21
N GLY A 23 -33.03 -62.69 1.09
CA GLY A 23 -31.96 -63.27 1.90
C GLY A 23 -30.59 -62.61 1.73
N HIS A 24 -30.53 -61.42 1.14
CA HIS A 24 -29.30 -60.64 1.04
C HIS A 24 -29.22 -59.60 2.17
N ASP A 25 -28.17 -59.68 2.99
CA ASP A 25 -27.87 -58.67 4.01
C ASP A 25 -26.72 -57.78 3.50
N LEU A 26 -27.03 -56.52 3.18
CA LEU A 26 -26.04 -55.56 2.71
C LEU A 26 -25.65 -54.63 3.88
N PRO A 27 -24.35 -54.38 4.10
CA PRO A 27 -23.92 -53.41 5.09
C PRO A 27 -24.41 -52.02 4.68
N THR A 28 -25.38 -51.48 5.44
CA THR A 28 -25.93 -50.15 5.21
C THR A 28 -25.26 -49.15 6.13
N ILE A 29 -24.76 -48.05 5.55
CA ILE A 29 -24.31 -46.89 6.32
C ILE A 29 -25.56 -46.28 6.96
N PRO A 30 -25.59 -45.99 8.28
CA PRO A 30 -26.75 -45.39 8.92
C PRO A 30 -27.14 -44.10 8.19
N ALA A 31 -28.39 -44.01 7.73
CA ALA A 31 -28.87 -42.81 7.08
C ALA A 31 -28.79 -41.64 8.08
N PHE A 32 -28.06 -40.58 7.70
CA PHE A 32 -28.03 -39.34 8.48
C PHE A 32 -29.46 -38.85 8.69
N ALA A 33 -29.78 -38.47 9.93
CA ALA A 33 -31.08 -37.89 10.25
C ALA A 33 -31.35 -36.72 9.29
N PRO A 34 -32.53 -36.66 8.64
CA PRO A 34 -32.83 -35.59 7.70
C PRO A 34 -32.72 -34.27 8.43
N GLU A 35 -31.81 -33.43 7.95
CA GLU A 35 -31.59 -32.09 8.49
C GLU A 35 -32.92 -31.33 8.46
N ALA A 36 -33.34 -30.80 9.61
CA ALA A 36 -34.58 -30.06 9.69
C ALA A 36 -34.44 -28.81 8.81
N LYS A 37 -35.10 -28.81 7.65
CA LYS A 37 -35.08 -27.67 6.73
C LYS A 37 -35.50 -26.42 7.49
N GLU A 38 -34.59 -25.46 7.57
CA GLU A 38 -34.91 -24.16 8.15
C GLU A 38 -36.15 -23.56 7.48
N PRO A 39 -37.04 -22.94 8.26
CA PRO A 39 -38.24 -22.33 7.72
C PRO A 39 -37.84 -21.30 6.67
N ARG A 40 -38.40 -21.42 5.46
CA ARG A 40 -38.19 -20.43 4.40
C ARG A 40 -38.58 -19.05 4.92
N LEU A 41 -37.60 -18.15 5.03
CA LEU A 41 -37.78 -16.74 5.41
C LEU A 41 -38.80 -16.04 4.51
N PHE A 42 -38.86 -16.44 3.24
CA PHE A 42 -39.81 -15.89 2.26
C PHE A 42 -40.74 -16.97 1.73
N ARG A 43 -42.04 -16.70 1.80
CA ARG A 43 -43.09 -17.52 1.17
C ARG A 43 -43.52 -16.83 -0.10
N TYR A 44 -43.50 -17.54 -1.23
CA TYR A 44 -44.05 -17.02 -2.48
C TYR A 44 -45.52 -16.62 -2.28
N ALA A 45 -45.79 -15.32 -2.40
CA ALA A 45 -47.15 -14.82 -2.47
C ALA A 45 -47.69 -15.03 -3.90
N PRO A 46 -48.94 -15.49 -4.07
CA PRO A 46 -49.56 -15.55 -5.39
C PRO A 46 -49.61 -14.14 -5.99
N ARG A 47 -49.47 -14.03 -7.32
CA ARG A 47 -49.51 -12.75 -8.06
C ARG A 47 -50.78 -11.91 -7.80
N ARG A 48 -51.85 -12.55 -7.33
CA ARG A 48 -53.14 -11.91 -6.98
C ARG A 48 -53.37 -11.77 -5.47
N GLY A 49 -52.36 -11.98 -4.63
CA GLY A 49 -52.52 -12.08 -3.18
C GLY A 49 -53.17 -13.39 -2.74
N ALA A 50 -53.33 -13.57 -1.42
CA ALA A 50 -53.96 -14.77 -0.86
C ALA A 50 -55.47 -14.56 -0.73
N ALA A 51 -56.29 -15.40 -1.36
CA ALA A 51 -57.76 -15.33 -1.38
C ALA A 51 -58.40 -15.56 0.00
N ARG A 52 -58.21 -14.59 0.91
CA ARG A 52 -58.71 -14.57 2.29
C ARG A 52 -59.02 -13.12 2.67
N SER A 53 -60.03 -12.95 3.53
CA SER A 53 -60.41 -11.64 4.05
C SER A 53 -59.20 -10.94 4.70
N GLY A 54 -58.99 -9.66 4.37
CA GLY A 54 -57.91 -8.83 4.91
C GLY A 54 -56.48 -9.16 4.44
N ARG A 55 -56.30 -9.98 3.39
CA ARG A 55 -54.97 -10.44 2.92
C ARG A 55 -54.59 -9.97 1.51
N GLY A 56 -55.23 -8.90 1.03
CA GLY A 56 -54.83 -8.21 -0.21
C GLY A 56 -55.08 -9.00 -1.50
N TRP A 57 -56.14 -9.82 -1.54
CA TRP A 57 -56.48 -10.55 -2.77
C TRP A 57 -57.20 -9.67 -3.79
N ALA A 58 -56.77 -9.74 -5.06
CA ALA A 58 -57.40 -9.03 -6.17
C ALA A 58 -57.91 -10.03 -7.23
N ALA A 59 -59.19 -9.94 -7.58
CA ALA A 59 -59.82 -10.82 -8.58
C ALA A 59 -59.25 -10.60 -9.99
N ALA A 60 -58.88 -9.36 -10.32
CA ALA A 60 -58.28 -8.95 -11.59
C ALA A 60 -57.03 -8.10 -11.33
N SER A 61 -56.05 -8.17 -12.23
CA SER A 61 -54.94 -7.22 -12.26
C SER A 61 -55.43 -5.88 -12.77
N ALA A 62 -55.21 -4.80 -12.03
CA ALA A 62 -55.47 -3.46 -12.54
C ALA A 62 -54.63 -3.21 -13.81
N PRO A 63 -55.19 -2.64 -14.89
CA PRO A 63 -54.40 -2.23 -16.04
C PRO A 63 -53.43 -1.15 -15.58
N ALA A 64 -52.13 -1.42 -15.69
CA ALA A 64 -51.12 -0.39 -15.49
C ALA A 64 -51.07 0.48 -16.75
N LEU A 65 -51.57 1.71 -16.65
CA LEU A 65 -51.36 2.70 -17.68
C LEU A 65 -49.87 3.09 -17.67
N ALA A 66 -49.17 2.86 -18.78
CA ALA A 66 -47.77 3.23 -18.92
C ALA A 66 -47.66 4.71 -19.30
N TRP A 67 -47.08 5.51 -18.40
CA TRP A 67 -46.74 6.91 -18.64
C TRP A 67 -45.22 7.05 -18.65
N ARG A 68 -44.68 7.84 -19.58
CA ARG A 68 -43.24 8.16 -19.64
C ARG A 68 -43.05 9.58 -19.11
N MET A 69 -42.25 9.72 -18.07
CA MET A 69 -41.87 11.02 -17.48
C MET A 69 -40.38 10.99 -17.15
N THR A 70 -39.76 12.15 -17.04
CA THR A 70 -38.37 12.32 -16.59
C THR A 70 -38.29 12.18 -15.07
N SER A 71 -37.12 11.74 -14.56
CA SER A 71 -36.91 11.47 -13.12
C SER A 71 -36.92 12.73 -12.24
N ASP A 72 -36.91 13.92 -12.82
CA ASP A 72 -37.07 15.21 -12.16
C ASP A 72 -38.54 15.52 -11.78
N GLN A 73 -39.51 15.06 -12.59
CA GLN A 73 -40.95 15.34 -12.44
C GLN A 73 -41.71 14.23 -11.73
N ALA A 74 -41.23 12.99 -11.81
CA ALA A 74 -41.81 11.84 -11.14
C ALA A 74 -40.70 11.03 -10.45
N PRO A 75 -40.37 11.33 -9.18
CA PRO A 75 -39.37 10.55 -8.44
C PRO A 75 -39.86 9.11 -8.27
N VAL A 76 -39.23 8.19 -8.99
CA VAL A 76 -39.50 6.75 -8.85
C VAL A 76 -38.65 6.21 -7.71
N PHE A 77 -39.29 5.61 -6.71
CA PHE A 77 -38.60 4.81 -5.71
C PHE A 77 -38.17 3.48 -6.36
N TRP A 78 -36.88 3.33 -6.66
CA TRP A 78 -36.30 2.10 -7.19
C TRP A 78 -35.45 1.42 -6.10
N PRO A 79 -36.04 0.54 -5.27
CA PRO A 79 -35.39 0.02 -4.06
C PRO A 79 -34.26 -1.02 -4.32
N PHE A 80 -33.94 -1.32 -5.57
CA PHE A 80 -33.04 -2.43 -5.93
C PHE A 80 -31.95 -2.03 -6.93
N VAL A 81 -31.28 -0.89 -6.73
CA VAL A 81 -29.96 -0.68 -7.35
C VAL A 81 -28.90 -0.88 -6.28
N SER A 82 -28.44 -2.11 -6.12
CA SER A 82 -27.13 -2.33 -5.52
C SER A 82 -26.09 -1.98 -6.59
N ALA A 83 -25.05 -1.23 -6.24
CA ALA A 83 -23.84 -1.21 -7.05
C ALA A 83 -23.37 -2.66 -7.25
N PRO A 84 -22.81 -3.03 -8.43
CA PRO A 84 -22.20 -4.34 -8.57
C PRO A 84 -21.12 -4.48 -7.50
N ALA A 85 -21.27 -5.51 -6.66
CA ALA A 85 -20.28 -5.81 -5.65
C ALA A 85 -18.95 -6.14 -6.35
N LEU A 86 -17.85 -5.67 -5.78
CA LEU A 86 -16.54 -6.14 -6.21
C LEU A 86 -16.46 -7.67 -5.99
N PRO A 87 -15.66 -8.37 -6.81
CA PRO A 87 -15.43 -9.80 -6.61
C PRO A 87 -15.04 -10.08 -5.15
N PRO A 88 -15.54 -11.17 -4.55
CA PRO A 88 -15.23 -11.52 -3.17
C PRO A 88 -13.82 -12.15 -3.07
N THR A 89 -12.80 -11.41 -3.47
CA THR A 89 -11.39 -11.82 -3.47
C THR A 89 -10.58 -10.94 -2.51
N GLY A 90 -9.53 -11.52 -1.93
CA GLY A 90 -8.66 -10.85 -0.95
C GLY A 90 -9.34 -10.50 0.37
N ALA A 91 -8.89 -9.40 0.99
CA ALA A 91 -9.25 -9.03 2.35
C ALA A 91 -10.69 -8.53 2.45
N GLN A 92 -11.52 -9.18 3.28
CA GLN A 92 -12.81 -8.60 3.66
C GLN A 92 -12.56 -7.38 4.56
N MET A 93 -12.81 -6.17 4.07
CA MET A 93 -12.53 -4.94 4.82
C MET A 93 -13.71 -4.50 5.69
N GLY A 94 -14.94 -4.80 5.28
CA GLY A 94 -16.13 -4.44 6.06
C GLY A 94 -17.42 -4.58 5.26
N VAL A 95 -18.31 -3.59 5.43
CA VAL A 95 -19.64 -3.59 4.80
C VAL A 95 -19.78 -2.36 3.92
N ASP A 96 -20.18 -2.56 2.66
CA ASP A 96 -20.66 -1.49 1.80
C ASP A 96 -22.06 -1.09 2.23
N GLN A 97 -22.20 0.14 2.72
CA GLN A 97 -23.44 0.68 3.27
C GLN A 97 -24.48 1.04 2.20
N LEU A 98 -24.10 1.04 0.92
CA LEU A 98 -25.07 1.21 -0.18
C LEU A 98 -25.76 -0.10 -0.52
N SER A 99 -25.00 -1.19 -0.67
CA SER A 99 -25.54 -2.51 -1.00
C SER A 99 -25.96 -3.35 0.22
N GLY A 100 -25.38 -3.07 1.38
CA GLY A 100 -25.48 -3.92 2.59
C GLY A 100 -24.59 -5.17 2.54
N GLY A 101 -23.83 -5.38 1.47
CA GLY A 101 -22.97 -6.54 1.29
C GLY A 101 -21.58 -6.38 1.92
N SER A 102 -20.85 -7.48 2.03
CA SER A 102 -19.43 -7.46 2.40
C SER A 102 -18.61 -6.77 1.31
N PHE A 103 -17.72 -5.86 1.73
CA PHE A 103 -16.75 -5.22 0.86
C PHE A 103 -15.38 -5.91 1.01
N TYR A 104 -14.83 -6.35 -0.11
CA TYR A 104 -13.53 -7.03 -0.19
C TYR A 104 -12.50 -6.11 -0.87
N CYS A 105 -11.22 -6.31 -0.61
CA CYS A 105 -10.12 -5.56 -1.19
C CYS A 105 -9.00 -6.49 -1.66
N ASP A 106 -8.75 -6.47 -2.97
CA ASP A 106 -7.72 -7.28 -3.63
C ASP A 106 -7.14 -6.53 -4.84
N PRO A 107 -6.23 -5.57 -4.61
CA PRO A 107 -5.72 -4.70 -5.67
C PRO A 107 -5.14 -5.46 -6.86
N PHE A 108 -4.32 -6.50 -6.64
CA PHE A 108 -3.79 -7.30 -7.75
C PHE A 108 -4.86 -8.13 -8.42
N GLY A 109 -5.78 -8.75 -7.67
CA GLY A 109 -6.90 -9.48 -8.25
C GLY A 109 -7.80 -8.59 -9.11
N TRP A 110 -7.95 -7.32 -8.77
CA TRP A 110 -8.69 -6.34 -9.56
C TRP A 110 -7.96 -5.96 -10.84
N VAL A 111 -6.64 -5.76 -10.79
CA VAL A 111 -5.82 -5.45 -11.98
C VAL A 111 -5.88 -6.55 -13.03
N LEU A 112 -6.10 -7.80 -12.62
CA LEU A 112 -6.22 -8.95 -13.52
C LEU A 112 -7.62 -9.10 -14.16
N ARG A 113 -8.53 -8.15 -13.93
CA ARG A 113 -9.93 -8.24 -14.31
C ARG A 113 -10.37 -7.06 -15.17
N ASP A 114 -10.81 -7.35 -16.39
CA ASP A 114 -11.32 -6.33 -17.31
C ASP A 114 -12.64 -5.68 -16.84
N ASP A 115 -13.36 -6.32 -15.93
CA ASP A 115 -14.62 -5.80 -15.37
C ASP A 115 -14.44 -4.91 -14.13
N VAL A 116 -13.21 -4.73 -13.64
CA VAL A 116 -12.89 -3.84 -12.52
C VAL A 116 -12.05 -2.67 -13.05
N PRO A 117 -12.43 -1.40 -12.81
CA PRO A 117 -11.72 -0.23 -13.32
C PRO A 117 -10.45 0.07 -12.48
N ALA A 118 -9.57 -0.92 -12.31
CA ALA A 118 -8.28 -0.77 -11.66
C ALA A 118 -7.19 -1.33 -12.58
N THR A 119 -6.25 -0.50 -12.97
CA THR A 119 -5.11 -0.87 -13.81
C THR A 119 -3.84 -1.04 -12.99
N ASN A 120 -3.72 -0.36 -11.86
CA ASN A 120 -2.58 -0.47 -10.94
C ASN A 120 -3.02 -0.84 -9.52
N PRO A 121 -2.15 -1.51 -8.74
CA PRO A 121 -2.51 -2.03 -7.41
C PRO A 121 -2.28 -1.03 -6.27
N ASN A 122 -1.83 0.20 -6.55
CA ASN A 122 -1.44 1.16 -5.52
C ASN A 122 -2.65 1.77 -4.82
N ILE A 123 -2.50 2.03 -3.51
CA ILE A 123 -3.55 2.57 -2.65
C ILE A 123 -3.09 3.88 -2.04
N PHE A 124 -3.87 4.94 -2.24
CA PHE A 124 -3.74 6.19 -1.47
C PHE A 124 -4.87 6.34 -0.47
N GLN A 125 -4.53 6.47 0.81
CA GLN A 125 -5.50 6.69 1.88
C GLN A 125 -5.38 8.11 2.44
N PHE A 126 -6.47 8.87 2.38
CA PHE A 126 -6.56 10.23 2.93
C PHE A 126 -7.54 10.25 4.09
N ALA A 127 -7.06 10.54 5.30
CA ALA A 127 -7.96 10.72 6.43
C ALA A 127 -7.35 11.60 7.52
N LYS A 128 -8.18 12.45 8.16
CA LYS A 128 -7.74 13.25 9.31
C LYS A 128 -7.28 12.34 10.47
N PRO A 129 -6.38 12.80 11.36
CA PRO A 129 -6.00 12.06 12.57
C PRO A 129 -7.22 11.59 13.39
N GLY A 130 -7.15 10.38 13.94
CA GLY A 130 -8.20 9.80 14.79
C GLY A 130 -9.42 9.22 14.07
N SER A 131 -9.46 9.24 12.74
CA SER A 131 -10.60 8.74 11.93
C SER A 131 -10.60 7.22 11.67
N GLY A 132 -9.58 6.50 12.12
CA GLY A 132 -9.43 5.06 11.86
C GLY A 132 -8.50 4.70 10.69
N LYS A 133 -7.72 5.66 10.15
CA LYS A 133 -6.69 5.46 9.10
C LYS A 133 -5.83 4.21 9.37
N SER A 134 -5.09 4.23 10.49
CA SER A 134 -4.18 3.17 10.92
C SER A 134 -4.89 1.82 11.10
N GLY A 135 -6.11 1.82 11.66
CA GLY A 135 -6.92 0.61 11.81
C GLY A 135 -7.30 -0.04 10.47
N THR A 136 -7.67 0.77 9.47
CA THR A 136 -7.92 0.28 8.10
C THR A 136 -6.65 -0.25 7.46
N THR A 137 -5.51 0.47 7.56
CA THR A 137 -4.23 0.01 6.99
C THR A 137 -3.78 -1.32 7.60
N LYS A 138 -3.75 -1.43 8.93
CA LYS A 138 -3.33 -2.65 9.65
C LYS A 138 -4.29 -3.81 9.38
N GLY A 139 -5.60 -3.53 9.38
CA GLY A 139 -6.62 -4.51 8.99
C GLY A 139 -6.38 -5.06 7.58
N PHE A 140 -6.08 -4.21 6.60
CA PHE A 140 -5.73 -4.65 5.26
C PHE A 140 -4.46 -5.52 5.26
N CYS A 141 -3.38 -5.04 5.88
CA CYS A 141 -2.11 -5.75 5.94
C CYS A 141 -2.27 -7.16 6.53
N THR A 142 -2.90 -7.29 7.70
CA THR A 142 -3.09 -8.58 8.37
C THR A 142 -4.02 -9.51 7.59
N ARG A 143 -5.09 -8.99 6.99
CA ARG A 143 -6.08 -9.81 6.27
C ARG A 143 -5.59 -10.29 4.90
N MET A 144 -4.59 -9.64 4.32
CA MET A 144 -3.96 -10.09 3.09
C MET A 144 -2.88 -11.16 3.31
N MET A 145 -2.37 -11.34 4.54
CA MET A 145 -1.34 -12.36 4.83
C MET A 145 -1.76 -13.79 4.48
N PRO A 146 -2.99 -14.26 4.77
CA PRO A 146 -3.45 -15.59 4.32
C PRO A 146 -3.50 -15.76 2.81
N PHE A 147 -3.51 -14.67 2.04
CA PHE A 147 -3.45 -14.68 0.57
C PHE A 147 -2.00 -14.65 0.04
N GLY A 148 -1.01 -14.85 0.90
CA GLY A 148 0.40 -14.93 0.52
C GLY A 148 1.14 -13.58 0.53
N TYR A 149 0.49 -12.51 0.99
CA TYR A 149 1.12 -11.19 1.07
C TYR A 149 1.97 -11.03 2.33
N ARG A 150 3.15 -10.42 2.18
CA ARG A 150 3.97 -9.97 3.32
C ARG A 150 3.90 -8.46 3.46
N THR A 151 4.01 -7.96 4.68
CA THR A 151 3.99 -6.51 4.94
C THR A 151 5.40 -5.99 5.20
N LEU A 152 5.74 -4.87 4.56
CA LEU A 152 6.98 -4.12 4.82
C LEU A 152 6.60 -2.69 5.17
N VAL A 153 6.91 -2.27 6.40
CA VAL A 153 6.72 -0.89 6.86
C VAL A 153 8.06 -0.16 6.71
N THR A 154 8.22 0.55 5.58
CA THR A 154 9.44 1.29 5.25
C THR A 154 9.43 2.66 5.93
N GLY A 155 9.58 2.64 7.26
CA GLY A 155 9.64 3.81 8.12
C GLY A 155 8.38 4.00 8.96
N ASP A 156 8.42 3.44 10.17
CA ASP A 156 7.42 3.63 11.20
C ASP A 156 7.84 4.80 12.11
N VAL A 157 7.41 6.01 11.75
CA VAL A 157 7.82 7.26 12.43
C VAL A 157 7.27 7.33 13.87
N LYS A 158 6.20 6.60 14.17
CA LYS A 158 5.46 6.70 15.45
C LYS A 158 5.39 5.38 16.21
N ASP A 159 6.13 4.37 15.77
CA ASP A 159 6.09 3.00 16.29
C ASP A 159 4.66 2.41 16.33
N GLU A 160 3.79 2.83 15.39
CA GLU A 160 2.41 2.38 15.37
C GLU A 160 2.29 0.88 15.04
N TYR A 161 3.27 0.29 14.36
CA TYR A 161 3.22 -1.10 13.91
C TYR A 161 3.93 -2.07 14.87
N GLU A 162 4.58 -1.58 15.92
CA GLU A 162 5.37 -2.37 16.86
C GLU A 162 4.56 -3.47 17.55
N SER A 163 3.36 -3.14 18.04
CA SER A 163 2.46 -4.11 18.67
C SER A 163 2.03 -5.22 17.70
N LEU A 164 1.75 -4.86 16.45
CA LEU A 164 1.38 -5.79 15.39
C LEU A 164 2.54 -6.72 15.03
N CYS A 165 3.76 -6.18 14.89
CA CYS A 165 4.97 -6.97 14.65
C CYS A 165 5.16 -8.02 15.74
N ARG A 166 5.12 -7.61 17.01
CA ARG A 166 5.29 -8.52 18.15
C ARG A 166 4.20 -9.58 18.25
N ALA A 167 2.95 -9.21 17.96
CA ALA A 167 1.84 -10.16 17.91
C ALA A 167 2.02 -11.22 16.81
N LEU A 168 2.79 -10.91 15.76
CA LEU A 168 3.16 -11.82 14.68
C LEU A 168 4.53 -12.48 14.89
N GLY A 169 5.13 -12.32 16.07
CA GLY A 169 6.41 -12.94 16.45
C GLY A 169 7.65 -12.26 15.84
N VAL A 170 7.53 -11.01 15.40
CA VAL A 170 8.62 -10.24 14.79
C VAL A 170 8.97 -9.05 15.67
N GLU A 171 10.25 -8.85 15.95
CA GLU A 171 10.73 -7.65 16.64
C GLU A 171 11.11 -6.56 15.62
N PRO A 172 10.54 -5.35 15.68
CA PRO A 172 10.90 -4.26 14.79
C PRO A 172 12.36 -3.81 14.95
N PHE A 173 12.97 -3.33 13.86
CA PHE A 173 14.29 -2.73 13.91
C PHE A 173 14.18 -1.26 14.26
N ALA A 174 14.75 -0.86 15.40
CA ALA A 174 14.78 0.55 15.79
C ALA A 174 16.05 1.23 15.25
N ILE A 175 15.86 2.24 14.40
CA ILE A 175 16.93 2.98 13.72
C ILE A 175 16.98 4.41 14.26
N GLY A 176 18.19 4.88 14.59
CA GLY A 176 18.42 6.25 14.98
C GLY A 176 19.79 6.48 15.61
N PRO A 177 20.16 7.75 15.91
CA PRO A 177 21.42 8.06 16.57
C PRO A 177 21.59 7.27 17.87
N GLY A 178 22.76 6.64 18.05
CA GLY A 178 23.08 5.86 19.25
C GLY A 178 22.39 4.50 19.33
N MET A 179 21.56 4.13 18.34
CA MET A 179 20.99 2.79 18.25
C MET A 179 22.01 1.80 17.68
N PRO A 180 21.97 0.52 18.09
CA PRO A 180 22.92 -0.48 17.61
C PRO A 180 22.66 -0.89 16.16
N ALA A 181 21.42 -0.82 15.69
CA ALA A 181 21.03 -1.21 14.34
C ALA A 181 21.44 -0.14 13.32
N ARG A 182 22.12 -0.56 12.27
CA ARG A 182 22.58 0.26 11.14
C ARG A 182 22.08 -0.34 9.84
N VAL A 183 21.65 0.55 8.94
CA VAL A 183 21.24 0.20 7.58
C VAL A 183 22.06 1.04 6.63
N ASN A 184 22.80 0.40 5.73
CA ASN A 184 23.52 1.08 4.66
C ASN A 184 22.58 1.31 3.47
N PRO A 185 22.27 2.57 3.09
CA PRO A 185 21.42 2.83 1.93
C PRO A 185 22.06 2.40 0.60
N LEU A 186 23.39 2.24 0.57
CA LEU A 186 24.17 1.71 -0.54
C LEU A 186 24.42 0.19 -0.41
N ASP A 187 23.72 -0.51 0.48
CA ASP A 187 23.77 -1.96 0.54
C ASP A 187 23.20 -2.57 -0.73
N MET A 188 23.86 -3.61 -1.27
CA MET A 188 23.36 -4.38 -2.40
C MET A 188 22.08 -5.15 -2.05
N GLY A 189 21.86 -5.44 -0.77
CA GLY A 189 20.70 -6.17 -0.26
C GLY A 189 20.61 -7.57 -0.86
N PRO A 190 19.39 -8.10 -1.03
CA PRO A 190 19.16 -9.44 -1.57
C PRO A 190 19.73 -9.65 -2.98
N LEU A 191 19.97 -8.59 -3.77
CA LEU A 191 20.63 -8.73 -5.08
C LEU A 191 22.03 -9.38 -4.99
N SER A 192 22.69 -9.27 -3.84
CA SER A 192 23.98 -9.93 -3.55
C SER A 192 23.86 -11.45 -3.35
N HIS A 193 22.65 -11.97 -3.09
CA HIS A 193 22.47 -13.39 -2.80
C HIS A 193 22.76 -14.26 -4.02
N GLY A 194 23.59 -15.30 -3.80
CA GLY A 194 23.98 -16.27 -4.81
C GLY A 194 24.79 -15.66 -5.96
N TRP A 195 25.46 -14.52 -5.73
CA TRP A 195 26.23 -13.82 -6.76
C TRP A 195 27.29 -14.70 -7.42
N ASP A 196 27.91 -15.58 -6.63
CA ASP A 196 28.91 -16.57 -7.04
C ASP A 196 28.39 -17.58 -8.08
N LYS A 197 27.06 -17.73 -8.20
CA LYS A 197 26.39 -18.69 -9.08
C LYS A 197 25.75 -18.04 -10.31
N LEU A 198 25.85 -16.73 -10.47
CA LEU A 198 25.24 -16.01 -11.58
C LEU A 198 26.04 -16.20 -12.87
N SER A 199 25.33 -16.22 -14.01
CA SER A 199 25.98 -16.02 -15.30
C SER A 199 26.53 -14.59 -15.38
N ALA A 200 27.52 -14.36 -16.25
CA ALA A 200 28.07 -13.02 -16.47
C ALA A 200 26.98 -12.00 -16.90
N GLU A 201 26.05 -12.43 -17.75
CA GLU A 201 24.91 -11.61 -18.20
C GLU A 201 24.00 -11.19 -17.04
N GLU A 202 23.64 -12.14 -16.17
CA GLU A 202 22.77 -11.85 -15.02
C GLU A 202 23.49 -10.99 -13.98
N ALA A 203 24.79 -11.21 -13.75
CA ALA A 203 25.61 -10.37 -12.88
C ALA A 203 25.67 -8.92 -13.38
N GLN A 204 25.87 -8.72 -14.69
CA GLN A 204 25.85 -7.39 -15.31
C GLN A 204 24.46 -6.74 -15.21
N ARG A 205 23.38 -7.51 -15.41
CA ARG A 205 22.01 -7.01 -15.25
C ARG A 205 21.76 -6.55 -13.81
N ARG A 206 22.13 -7.36 -12.80
CA ARG A 206 21.98 -7.01 -11.39
C ARG A 206 22.84 -5.79 -11.01
N ALA A 207 24.08 -5.73 -11.48
CA ALA A 207 24.94 -4.57 -11.26
C ALA A 207 24.29 -3.28 -11.80
N THR A 208 23.74 -3.32 -13.03
CA THR A 208 23.03 -2.18 -13.64
C THR A 208 21.85 -1.71 -12.78
N ILE A 209 21.07 -2.66 -12.25
CA ILE A 209 19.95 -2.38 -11.35
C ILE A 209 20.46 -1.70 -10.06
N ILE A 210 21.49 -2.28 -9.43
CA ILE A 210 22.12 -1.76 -8.20
C ILE A 210 22.60 -0.32 -8.40
N PHE A 211 23.39 -0.05 -9.45
CA PHE A 211 23.93 1.27 -9.74
C PHE A 211 22.84 2.31 -10.02
N ASN A 212 21.80 1.94 -10.77
CA ASN A 212 20.67 2.83 -11.04
C ASN A 212 19.92 3.21 -9.76
N ARG A 213 19.67 2.23 -8.87
CA ARG A 213 19.03 2.47 -7.57
C ARG A 213 19.88 3.40 -6.69
N TRP A 214 21.18 3.12 -6.58
CA TRP A 214 22.10 3.98 -5.82
C TRP A 214 22.17 5.40 -6.38
N LEU A 215 22.16 5.56 -7.71
CA LEU A 215 22.15 6.87 -8.34
C LEU A 215 20.86 7.65 -8.04
N VAL A 216 19.70 7.00 -8.11
CA VAL A 216 18.40 7.62 -7.76
C VAL A 216 18.39 8.06 -6.29
N LEU A 217 18.90 7.21 -5.39
CA LEU A 217 19.03 7.54 -3.97
C LEU A 217 19.95 8.74 -3.75
N VAL A 218 21.17 8.72 -4.28
CA VAL A 218 22.15 9.80 -4.10
C VAL A 218 21.62 11.10 -4.70
N ARG A 219 20.96 11.05 -5.86
CA ARG A 219 20.26 12.19 -6.45
C ARG A 219 19.21 12.77 -5.50
N GLY A 220 18.39 11.92 -4.88
CA GLY A 220 17.37 12.34 -3.93
C GLY A 220 17.96 12.95 -2.65
N LEU A 221 19.05 12.36 -2.14
CA LEU A 221 19.75 12.83 -0.94
C LEU A 221 20.43 14.18 -1.20
N VAL A 222 21.25 14.26 -2.24
CA VAL A 222 21.97 15.50 -2.60
C VAL A 222 20.96 16.59 -2.98
N GLY A 223 19.98 16.26 -3.82
CA GLY A 223 18.92 17.18 -4.23
C GLY A 223 17.99 17.61 -3.11
N SER A 224 18.01 16.95 -1.95
CA SER A 224 17.28 17.40 -0.76
C SER A 224 18.01 18.50 0.01
N MET A 225 19.32 18.62 -0.13
CA MET A 225 20.11 19.62 0.59
C MET A 225 19.85 21.03 0.06
N LYS A 226 19.82 22.01 0.96
CA LYS A 226 19.62 23.42 0.63
C LYS A 226 20.95 24.16 0.50
N ILE A 227 21.06 25.00 -0.53
CA ILE A 227 22.13 25.99 -0.65
C ILE A 227 21.77 27.23 0.16
N ASP A 228 20.50 27.63 0.09
CA ASP A 228 19.86 28.71 0.83
C ASP A 228 18.35 28.41 0.96
N ASP A 229 17.56 29.36 1.47
CA ASP A 229 16.13 29.14 1.72
C ASP A 229 15.31 28.82 0.45
N GLU A 230 15.79 29.26 -0.73
CA GLU A 230 15.08 29.14 -2.00
C GLU A 230 15.67 28.06 -2.91
N ARG A 231 16.98 27.80 -2.82
CA ARG A 231 17.70 26.93 -3.75
C ARG A 231 18.17 25.64 -3.11
N ARG A 232 17.97 24.54 -3.83
CA ARG A 232 18.52 23.22 -3.50
C ARG A 232 19.79 22.93 -4.29
N VAL A 233 20.58 21.98 -3.80
CA VAL A 233 21.78 21.53 -4.49
C VAL A 233 21.37 20.88 -5.82
N PRO A 234 21.88 21.37 -6.97
CA PRO A 234 21.58 20.77 -8.26
C PRO A 234 22.20 19.37 -8.36
N PHE A 235 21.52 18.50 -9.08
CA PHE A 235 22.05 17.17 -9.43
C PHE A 235 21.73 16.89 -10.89
N GLY A 236 22.68 17.20 -11.76
CA GLY A 236 22.57 17.10 -13.22
C GLY A 236 23.23 15.83 -13.79
N PRO A 237 23.52 15.85 -15.10
CA PRO A 237 24.30 14.80 -15.76
C PRO A 237 25.72 14.67 -15.19
N ASP A 238 26.38 15.78 -14.89
CA ASP A 238 27.77 15.79 -14.42
C ASP A 238 27.89 15.16 -13.02
N GLU A 239 27.03 15.55 -12.07
CA GLU A 239 27.00 14.89 -10.75
C GLU A 239 26.62 13.40 -10.87
N ALA A 240 25.72 13.06 -11.80
CA ALA A 240 25.34 11.68 -12.02
C ALA A 240 26.49 10.83 -12.56
N ASP A 241 27.31 11.38 -13.46
CA ASP A 241 28.49 10.72 -14.00
C ASP A 241 29.57 10.55 -12.92
N VAL A 242 29.84 11.61 -12.14
CA VAL A 242 30.78 11.56 -11.01
C VAL A 242 30.40 10.49 -9.99
N VAL A 243 29.12 10.45 -9.58
CA VAL A 243 28.63 9.43 -8.63
C VAL A 243 28.72 8.02 -9.23
N ARG A 244 28.37 7.85 -10.51
CA ARG A 244 28.44 6.54 -11.18
C ARG A 244 29.87 6.02 -11.24
N ASN A 245 30.82 6.83 -11.68
CA ASN A 245 32.23 6.46 -11.79
C ASN A 245 32.86 6.20 -10.42
N ALA A 246 32.56 7.03 -9.42
CA ALA A 246 33.02 6.82 -8.05
C ALA A 246 32.50 5.50 -7.45
N LEU A 247 31.21 5.19 -7.63
CA LEU A 247 30.64 3.92 -7.18
C LEU A 247 31.23 2.72 -7.94
N ALA A 248 31.48 2.85 -9.24
CA ALA A 248 32.12 1.80 -10.04
C ALA A 248 33.56 1.51 -9.57
N ILE A 249 34.32 2.54 -9.21
CA ILE A 249 35.67 2.41 -8.64
C ILE A 249 35.60 1.76 -7.24
N LEU A 250 34.74 2.27 -6.34
CA LEU A 250 34.64 1.78 -4.96
C LEU A 250 34.22 0.31 -4.86
N THR A 251 33.37 -0.13 -5.79
CA THR A 251 32.93 -1.53 -5.88
C THR A 251 33.92 -2.42 -6.63
N GLY A 252 34.95 -1.85 -7.28
CA GLY A 252 35.88 -2.54 -8.15
C GLY A 252 35.31 -2.94 -9.52
N TYR A 253 34.08 -2.52 -9.82
CA TYR A 253 33.44 -2.76 -11.12
C TYR A 253 34.20 -2.11 -12.27
N ALA A 254 34.76 -0.91 -12.05
CA ALA A 254 35.60 -0.22 -13.04
C ALA A 254 36.86 -1.02 -13.42
N ALA A 255 37.39 -1.82 -12.49
CA ALA A 255 38.55 -2.69 -12.71
C ALA A 255 38.16 -4.06 -13.33
N GLY A 256 36.88 -4.28 -13.66
CA GLY A 256 36.39 -5.53 -14.23
C GLY A 256 36.14 -6.64 -13.21
N ASN A 257 35.99 -6.30 -11.91
CA ASN A 257 35.65 -7.31 -10.91
C ASN A 257 34.28 -7.94 -11.19
N SER A 258 34.23 -9.27 -11.15
CA SER A 258 32.98 -10.04 -11.31
C SER A 258 32.09 -10.01 -10.08
N VAL A 259 32.65 -9.64 -8.91
CA VAL A 259 31.94 -9.50 -7.64
C VAL A 259 32.11 -8.07 -7.14
N LEU A 260 30.97 -7.41 -6.86
CA LEU A 260 30.97 -6.05 -6.34
C LEU A 260 31.36 -6.05 -4.86
N LYS A 261 32.32 -5.18 -4.51
CA LYS A 261 32.64 -4.89 -3.12
C LYS A 261 31.61 -3.92 -2.53
N GLU A 262 31.11 -4.20 -1.34
CA GLU A 262 30.20 -3.28 -0.66
C GLU A 262 30.88 -1.94 -0.32
N THR A 263 30.12 -0.85 -0.46
CA THR A 263 30.55 0.52 -0.16
C THR A 263 29.50 1.28 0.64
N THR A 264 29.85 2.45 1.16
CA THR A 264 29.02 3.29 2.03
C THR A 264 29.05 4.75 1.59
N ILE A 265 28.10 5.56 2.06
CA ILE A 265 28.04 7.00 1.76
C ILE A 265 29.35 7.71 2.21
N PRO A 266 29.94 7.44 3.38
CA PRO A 266 31.23 8.02 3.75
C PRO A 266 32.38 7.65 2.82
N ARG A 267 32.42 6.42 2.28
CA ARG A 267 33.44 6.03 1.30
C ARG A 267 33.28 6.76 -0.02
N LEU A 268 32.03 6.94 -0.47
CA LEU A 268 31.73 7.78 -1.63
C LEU A 268 32.19 9.21 -1.38
N TRP A 269 31.82 9.80 -0.25
CA TRP A 269 32.22 11.16 0.11
C TRP A 269 33.74 11.35 0.19
N ASP A 270 34.45 10.42 0.84
CA ASP A 270 35.90 10.47 0.98
C ASP A 270 36.61 10.38 -0.38
N LEU A 271 36.17 9.46 -1.25
CA LEU A 271 36.73 9.36 -2.60
C LEU A 271 36.50 10.65 -3.40
N LEU A 272 35.33 11.29 -3.30
CA LEU A 272 35.10 12.56 -3.99
C LEU A 272 35.95 13.70 -3.40
N ARG A 273 36.17 13.70 -2.08
CA ARG A 273 36.97 14.71 -1.38
C ARG A 273 38.47 14.56 -1.66
N ASN A 274 38.93 13.33 -1.84
CA ASN A 274 40.32 12.95 -2.13
C ASN A 274 40.36 12.11 -3.43
N PRO A 275 40.05 12.71 -4.60
CA PRO A 275 39.86 11.95 -5.84
C PRO A 275 41.17 11.37 -6.36
N THR A 276 41.11 10.12 -6.81
CA THR A 276 42.22 9.47 -7.53
C THR A 276 42.36 10.03 -8.94
N GLU A 277 43.55 9.93 -9.54
CA GLU A 277 43.72 10.28 -10.97
C GLU A 277 42.81 9.46 -11.88
N GLU A 278 42.52 8.21 -11.49
CA GLU A 278 41.59 7.34 -12.20
C GLU A 278 40.18 7.94 -12.25
N LEU A 279 39.64 8.38 -11.10
CA LEU A 279 38.32 9.01 -11.04
C LEU A 279 38.27 10.30 -11.86
N VAL A 280 39.29 11.16 -11.73
CA VAL A 280 39.37 12.43 -12.47
C VAL A 280 39.35 12.18 -13.98
N ARG A 281 40.11 11.20 -14.47
CA ARG A 281 40.15 10.81 -15.89
C ARG A 281 38.84 10.16 -16.35
N ALA A 282 38.24 9.29 -15.54
CA ALA A 282 36.99 8.60 -15.87
C ALA A 282 35.82 9.56 -16.03
N CYS A 283 35.80 10.65 -15.26
CA CYS A 283 34.83 11.73 -15.37
C CYS A 283 35.25 12.85 -16.35
N GLU A 284 36.29 12.63 -17.16
CA GLU A 284 36.76 13.54 -18.21
C GLU A 284 37.16 14.95 -17.73
N TYR A 285 37.55 15.12 -16.47
CA TYR A 285 38.10 16.38 -15.97
C TYR A 285 39.57 16.55 -16.34
N ALA A 286 39.99 17.78 -16.66
CA ALA A 286 41.36 18.05 -17.10
C ALA A 286 42.40 17.81 -16.00
N ASN A 287 42.05 18.04 -14.74
CA ASN A 287 42.91 17.82 -13.58
C ASN A 287 42.10 17.79 -12.28
N THR A 288 42.76 17.38 -11.19
CA THR A 288 42.17 17.32 -9.84
C THR A 288 41.58 18.66 -9.40
N ARG A 289 42.20 19.79 -9.74
CA ARG A 289 41.69 21.10 -9.31
C ARG A 289 40.32 21.40 -9.92
N GLN A 290 40.17 21.18 -11.23
CA GLN A 290 38.89 21.35 -11.91
C GLN A 290 37.81 20.44 -11.32
N PHE A 291 38.12 19.15 -11.14
CA PHE A 291 37.21 18.21 -10.47
C PHE A 291 36.78 18.76 -9.09
N LEU A 292 37.74 19.25 -8.30
CA LEU A 292 37.45 19.75 -6.96
C LEU A 292 36.57 21.01 -6.99
N ASP A 293 36.79 21.93 -7.92
CA ASP A 293 36.02 23.17 -8.01
C ASP A 293 34.58 22.91 -8.47
N GLU A 294 34.39 22.06 -9.47
CA GLU A 294 33.07 21.80 -10.09
C GLU A 294 32.20 20.86 -9.26
N THR A 295 32.78 19.91 -8.50
CA THR A 295 32.01 18.98 -7.65
C THR A 295 31.77 19.49 -6.22
N ARG A 296 32.08 20.76 -5.92
CA ARG A 296 32.05 21.31 -4.56
C ARG A 296 30.69 21.13 -3.85
N LEU A 297 29.59 21.43 -4.54
CA LEU A 297 28.25 21.34 -3.94
C LEU A 297 27.85 19.89 -3.65
N LEU A 298 28.10 18.97 -4.59
CA LEU A 298 27.91 17.54 -4.40
C LEU A 298 28.65 17.02 -3.17
N ARG A 299 29.92 17.41 -3.02
CA ARG A 299 30.73 16.99 -1.86
C ARG A 299 30.27 17.58 -0.54
N ASN A 300 29.87 18.84 -0.54
CA ASN A 300 29.36 19.49 0.67
C ASN A 300 28.06 18.82 1.12
N ALA A 301 27.14 18.57 0.18
CA ALA A 301 25.89 17.86 0.43
C ALA A 301 26.12 16.45 1.01
N LEU A 302 27.02 15.67 0.41
CA LEU A 302 27.37 14.35 0.95
C LEU A 302 28.08 14.45 2.31
N GLY A 303 28.91 15.46 2.51
CA GLY A 303 29.59 15.69 3.79
C GLY A 303 28.62 16.01 4.94
N GLU A 304 27.56 16.75 4.66
CA GLU A 304 26.50 17.04 5.64
C GLU A 304 25.76 15.78 6.10
N LEU A 305 25.54 14.82 5.21
CA LEU A 305 24.96 13.51 5.57
C LEU A 305 25.87 12.67 6.47
N VAL A 306 27.20 12.81 6.31
CA VAL A 306 28.19 12.01 7.03
C VAL A 306 28.61 12.65 8.36
N THR A 307 28.70 13.98 8.40
CA THR A 307 29.25 14.71 9.55
C THR A 307 28.24 15.61 10.26
N GLY A 308 27.06 15.80 9.68
CA GLY A 308 26.01 16.67 10.21
C GLY A 308 25.04 15.95 11.15
N THR A 309 23.80 16.43 11.16
CA THR A 309 22.73 15.95 12.06
C THR A 309 22.31 14.49 11.81
N LEU A 310 22.68 13.93 10.66
CA LEU A 310 22.40 12.56 10.26
C LEU A 310 23.58 11.60 10.45
N ALA A 311 24.68 12.08 11.03
CA ALA A 311 25.80 11.24 11.41
C ALA A 311 25.34 10.11 12.35
N GLY A 312 25.84 8.90 12.13
CA GLY A 312 25.48 7.71 12.90
C GLY A 312 24.19 7.01 12.50
N LEU A 313 23.47 7.42 11.44
CA LEU A 313 22.31 6.68 10.93
C LEU A 313 22.65 5.76 9.75
N PHE A 314 23.26 6.33 8.70
CA PHE A 314 23.42 5.74 7.37
C PHE A 314 24.88 5.70 6.90
N ASP A 315 25.80 5.83 7.84
CA ASP A 315 27.23 6.08 7.64
C ASP A 315 28.12 4.85 7.87
N ASP A 316 27.53 3.66 8.04
CA ASP A 316 28.28 2.42 8.16
C ASP A 316 27.56 1.27 7.43
N PHE A 317 28.21 0.12 7.39
CA PHE A 317 27.66 -1.12 6.84
C PHE A 317 26.37 -1.54 7.55
N THR A 318 25.47 -2.18 6.80
CA THR A 318 24.30 -2.83 7.40
C THR A 318 24.78 -3.90 8.38
N ASN A 319 24.28 -3.87 9.62
CA ASN A 319 24.66 -4.83 10.65
C ASN A 319 23.46 -5.62 11.21
N ILE A 320 22.31 -5.49 10.56
CA ILE A 320 21.10 -6.24 10.87
C ILE A 320 20.84 -7.29 9.81
N GLU A 321 20.35 -8.44 10.24
CA GLU A 321 19.85 -9.48 9.35
C GLU A 321 18.32 -9.46 9.40
N VAL A 322 17.69 -9.26 8.25
CA VAL A 322 16.24 -9.15 8.15
C VAL A 322 15.66 -10.41 7.56
N ASP A 323 14.78 -11.08 8.31
CA ASP A 323 14.05 -12.23 7.79
C ASP A 323 13.01 -11.78 6.74
N TRP A 324 13.34 -12.00 5.48
CA TRP A 324 12.50 -11.60 4.35
C TRP A 324 11.22 -12.40 4.19
N ARG A 325 11.14 -13.55 4.87
CA ARG A 325 9.98 -14.46 4.83
C ARG A 325 9.00 -14.21 5.96
N ALA A 326 9.40 -13.41 6.96
CA ALA A 326 8.53 -12.97 8.03
C ALA A 326 7.23 -12.34 7.50
N PRO A 327 6.09 -12.53 8.18
CA PRO A 327 4.80 -12.00 7.74
C PRO A 327 4.77 -10.47 7.69
N ILE A 328 5.53 -9.82 8.58
CA ILE A 328 5.69 -8.37 8.64
C ILE A 328 7.13 -8.02 9.00
N GLN A 329 7.66 -6.93 8.44
CA GLN A 329 8.88 -6.28 8.91
C GLN A 329 8.62 -4.77 9.09
N SER A 330 9.16 -4.17 10.15
CA SER A 330 9.02 -2.75 10.44
C SER A 330 10.35 -2.14 10.85
N PHE A 331 10.62 -0.93 10.35
CA PHE A 331 11.77 -0.11 10.70
C PHE A 331 11.28 1.12 11.44
N SER A 332 11.45 1.11 12.75
CA SER A 332 11.11 2.23 13.63
C SER A 332 12.06 3.40 13.38
N LEU A 333 11.47 4.57 13.13
CA LEU A 333 12.16 5.85 12.96
C LEU A 333 11.76 6.86 14.05
N SER A 334 11.06 6.42 15.10
CA SER A 334 10.56 7.31 16.17
C SER A 334 11.67 8.06 16.90
N ARG A 335 12.90 7.52 16.90
CA ARG A 335 14.09 8.16 17.49
C ARG A 335 14.62 9.35 16.66
N LEU A 336 14.09 9.57 15.46
CA LEU A 336 14.46 10.68 14.59
C LEU A 336 13.57 11.90 14.75
N ASP A 337 12.43 11.79 15.46
CA ASP A 337 11.45 12.88 15.54
C ASP A 337 12.05 14.17 16.13
N GLY A 338 12.96 14.02 17.11
CA GLY A 338 13.69 15.14 17.71
C GLY A 338 14.70 15.84 16.79
N LEU A 339 15.06 15.25 15.64
CA LEU A 339 15.97 15.84 14.65
C LEU A 339 15.25 16.71 13.61
N GLY A 340 13.91 16.68 13.59
CA GLY A 340 13.08 17.46 12.68
C GLY A 340 12.62 16.71 11.43
N ASP A 341 11.64 17.29 10.73
CA ASP A 341 10.95 16.66 9.59
C ASP A 341 11.88 16.33 8.42
N GLU A 342 12.92 17.14 8.19
CA GLU A 342 13.89 16.92 7.11
C GLU A 342 14.73 15.66 7.35
N ALA A 343 15.22 15.46 8.59
CA ALA A 343 15.96 14.26 8.96
C ALA A 343 15.10 13.00 8.81
N VAL A 344 13.84 13.05 9.25
CA VAL A 344 12.88 11.95 9.06
C VAL A 344 12.61 11.72 7.57
N GLY A 345 12.44 12.77 6.77
CA GLY A 345 12.26 12.66 5.32
C GLY A 345 13.43 11.97 4.63
N ILE A 346 14.67 12.33 5.00
CA ILE A 346 15.89 11.69 4.48
C ILE A 346 15.96 10.22 4.89
N ALA A 347 15.62 9.92 6.15
CA ALA A 347 15.56 8.54 6.61
C ALA A 347 14.52 7.71 5.85
N LEU A 348 13.33 8.27 5.60
CA LEU A 348 12.32 7.64 4.75
C LEU A 348 12.87 7.38 3.35
N LEU A 349 13.53 8.36 2.71
CA LEU A 349 14.15 8.17 1.39
C LEU A 349 15.17 7.02 1.38
N CYS A 350 16.05 6.96 2.39
CA CYS A 350 17.03 5.89 2.55
C CYS A 350 16.36 4.52 2.73
N MET A 351 15.41 4.40 3.66
CA MET A 351 14.68 3.16 3.92
C MET A 351 13.86 2.70 2.72
N ASN A 352 13.32 3.65 1.94
CA ASN A 352 12.57 3.37 0.72
C ASN A 352 13.46 2.80 -0.38
N SER A 353 14.65 3.37 -0.59
CA SER A 353 15.66 2.84 -1.52
C SER A 353 16.14 1.45 -1.11
N TRP A 354 16.46 1.27 0.17
CA TRP A 354 16.87 -0.03 0.70
C TRP A 354 15.77 -1.07 0.53
N GLY A 355 14.52 -0.73 0.88
CA GLY A 355 13.32 -1.55 0.66
C GLY A 355 13.05 -1.88 -0.80
N ARG A 356 13.47 -1.04 -1.75
CA ARG A 356 13.44 -1.31 -3.20
C ARG A 356 14.38 -2.44 -3.61
N GLY A 357 15.62 -2.43 -3.14
CA GLY A 357 16.59 -3.48 -3.48
C GLY A 357 16.13 -4.87 -3.05
N LEU A 358 15.32 -4.94 -1.99
CA LEU A 358 14.72 -6.20 -1.54
C LEU A 358 13.75 -6.80 -2.56
N ARG A 359 13.08 -5.94 -3.34
CA ARG A 359 12.03 -6.33 -4.29
C ARG A 359 12.60 -6.83 -5.62
N GLU A 360 13.79 -6.35 -6.02
CA GLU A 360 14.34 -6.55 -7.36
C GLU A 360 14.76 -8.00 -7.67
N ILE A 361 14.85 -8.87 -6.66
CA ILE A 361 15.06 -10.32 -6.82
C ILE A 361 13.95 -11.17 -6.21
N ALA A 362 12.79 -10.58 -5.95
CA ALA A 362 11.64 -11.32 -5.44
C ALA A 362 11.31 -12.51 -6.35
N GLU A 363 11.15 -13.69 -5.75
CA GLU A 363 10.73 -14.89 -6.48
C GLU A 363 9.32 -14.67 -7.06
N PRO A 364 8.98 -15.28 -8.21
CA PRO A 364 7.60 -15.26 -8.71
C PRO A 364 6.61 -15.68 -7.62
N GLY A 365 5.60 -14.84 -7.38
CA GLY A 365 4.61 -15.06 -6.32
C GLY A 365 4.95 -14.46 -4.95
N ASP A 366 6.12 -13.83 -4.76
CA ASP A 366 6.37 -13.01 -3.57
C ASP A 366 5.64 -11.67 -3.70
N LEU A 367 4.44 -11.61 -3.13
CA LEU A 367 3.57 -10.44 -3.12
C LEU A 367 3.75 -9.66 -1.83
N ARG A 368 3.87 -8.33 -1.93
CA ARG A 368 4.16 -7.49 -0.76
C ARG A 368 3.21 -6.30 -0.65
N ILE A 369 2.96 -5.87 0.57
CA ILE A 369 2.32 -4.60 0.89
C ILE A 369 3.40 -3.72 1.49
N VAL A 370 3.76 -2.65 0.80
CA VAL A 370 4.73 -1.67 1.28
C VAL A 370 3.96 -0.49 1.84
N VAL A 371 3.94 -0.40 3.18
CA VAL A 371 3.28 0.69 3.89
C VAL A 371 4.17 1.91 3.90
N ARG A 372 3.66 3.01 3.34
CA ARG A 372 4.31 4.33 3.33
C ARG A 372 3.54 5.26 4.25
N ASP A 373 3.90 5.28 5.52
CA ASP A 373 3.33 6.25 6.46
C ASP A 373 4.15 7.54 6.48
N GLU A 374 3.49 8.65 6.79
CA GLU A 374 4.12 9.98 6.83
C GLU A 374 4.91 10.35 5.55
N VAL A 375 4.52 9.81 4.38
CA VAL A 375 5.22 9.99 3.09
C VAL A 375 5.38 11.47 2.69
N TRP A 376 4.53 12.35 3.22
CA TRP A 376 4.62 13.79 3.02
C TRP A 376 5.92 14.40 3.56
N LYS A 377 6.53 13.80 4.59
CA LYS A 377 7.85 14.22 5.09
C LYS A 377 8.92 14.02 4.01
N GLN A 378 8.86 12.92 3.27
CA GLN A 378 9.73 12.71 2.10
C GLN A 378 9.40 13.68 0.97
N MET A 379 8.12 13.98 0.70
CA MET A 379 7.73 14.90 -0.39
C MET A 379 8.28 16.32 -0.17
N ARG A 380 8.45 16.75 1.09
CA ARG A 380 9.05 18.03 1.46
C ARG A 380 10.55 18.14 1.18
N LEU A 381 11.22 17.03 0.89
CA LEU A 381 12.62 17.04 0.48
C LEU A 381 12.84 17.58 -0.94
N GLY A 382 11.77 17.86 -1.69
CA GLY A 382 11.86 18.47 -3.01
C GLY A 382 11.67 17.49 -4.16
N THR A 383 11.79 18.02 -5.38
CA THR A 383 11.37 17.33 -6.62
C THR A 383 12.14 16.03 -6.89
N ALA A 384 13.41 15.94 -6.50
CA ALA A 384 14.20 14.71 -6.65
C ALA A 384 13.66 13.55 -5.79
N ALA A 385 13.26 13.82 -4.55
CA ALA A 385 12.67 12.81 -3.67
C ALA A 385 11.28 12.38 -4.14
N VAL A 386 10.53 13.31 -4.73
CA VAL A 386 9.22 13.05 -5.35
C VAL A 386 9.36 12.18 -6.58
N ALA A 387 10.32 12.47 -7.47
CA ALA A 387 10.61 11.64 -8.63
C ALA A 387 11.02 10.21 -8.21
N SER A 388 11.77 10.06 -7.12
CA SER A 388 12.08 8.74 -6.56
C SER A 388 10.82 7.99 -6.11
N PHE A 389 9.85 8.68 -5.52
CA PHE A 389 8.59 8.09 -5.08
C PHE A 389 7.64 7.76 -6.24
N ASP A 390 7.52 8.64 -7.26
CA ASP A 390 6.83 8.36 -8.52
C ASP A 390 7.36 7.07 -9.16
N ALA A 391 8.69 6.93 -9.26
CA ALA A 391 9.31 5.75 -9.80
C ALA A 391 8.94 4.48 -9.00
N ASP A 392 8.84 4.58 -7.67
CA ASP A 392 8.43 3.45 -6.82
C ASP A 392 7.00 3.01 -7.12
N LEU A 393 6.08 3.96 -7.29
CA LEU A 393 4.68 3.68 -7.64
C LEU A 393 4.57 3.01 -9.03
N ARG A 394 5.36 3.46 -10.00
CA ARG A 394 5.34 2.90 -11.37
C ARG A 394 5.86 1.46 -11.46
N LEU A 395 6.75 1.05 -10.55
CA LEU A 395 7.30 -0.31 -10.50
C LEU A 395 6.43 -1.32 -9.74
N SER A 396 5.33 -0.87 -9.11
CA SER A 396 4.42 -1.70 -8.28
C SER A 396 3.88 -2.97 -8.96
N ARG A 397 3.69 -2.96 -10.29
CA ARG A 397 3.25 -4.13 -11.07
C ARG A 397 4.34 -5.20 -11.25
N GLY A 398 5.54 -4.97 -10.69
CA GLY A 398 6.71 -5.82 -10.87
C GLY A 398 7.33 -5.70 -12.27
N MET A 399 8.49 -6.31 -12.45
CA MET A 399 9.11 -6.50 -13.76
C MET A 399 8.50 -7.75 -14.40
N ALA A 400 7.60 -7.57 -15.38
CA ALA A 400 7.09 -8.62 -16.27
C ALA A 400 6.90 -10.01 -15.61
N GLY A 401 6.01 -10.11 -14.61
CA GLY A 401 5.65 -11.38 -13.98
C GLY A 401 6.59 -11.88 -12.86
N LYS A 402 7.52 -11.04 -12.37
CA LYS A 402 8.39 -11.35 -11.23
C LYS A 402 8.03 -10.49 -10.01
N GLY A 403 7.21 -11.04 -9.12
CA GLY A 403 6.74 -10.36 -7.91
C GLY A 403 5.82 -9.17 -8.19
N GLY A 404 5.21 -8.64 -7.14
CA GLY A 404 4.34 -7.47 -7.23
C GLY A 404 4.10 -6.86 -5.86
N ASP A 405 4.10 -5.54 -5.77
CA ASP A 405 3.90 -4.82 -4.53
C ASP A 405 2.75 -3.82 -4.59
N ILE A 406 1.97 -3.81 -3.52
CA ILE A 406 0.95 -2.79 -3.25
C ILE A 406 1.64 -1.69 -2.47
N GLN A 407 1.81 -0.52 -3.09
CA GLN A 407 2.21 0.68 -2.36
C GLN A 407 0.99 1.22 -1.62
N PHE A 408 0.96 1.10 -0.30
CA PHE A 408 -0.11 1.61 0.55
C PHE A 408 0.35 2.92 1.20
N CYS A 409 -0.04 4.05 0.63
CA CYS A 409 0.41 5.36 1.09
C CYS A 409 -0.63 6.05 1.97
N ASN A 410 -0.22 6.35 3.19
CA ASN A 410 -1.04 6.96 4.21
C ASN A 410 -0.80 8.47 4.27
N LEU A 411 -1.83 9.26 3.98
CA LEU A 411 -1.79 10.72 3.97
C LEU A 411 -2.91 11.31 4.84
N HIS A 412 -2.72 12.55 5.29
CA HIS A 412 -3.74 13.25 6.08
C HIS A 412 -4.70 14.03 5.18
N LYS A 413 -4.19 14.65 4.14
CA LYS A 413 -4.93 15.50 3.20
C LYS A 413 -4.22 15.55 1.84
N PRO A 414 -4.92 15.84 0.75
CA PRO A 414 -4.31 15.95 -0.58
C PRO A 414 -3.17 16.98 -0.65
N SER A 415 -3.27 18.09 0.11
CA SER A 415 -2.23 19.12 0.14
C SER A 415 -0.89 18.63 0.67
N ASP A 416 -0.83 17.46 1.31
CA ASP A 416 0.41 16.84 1.73
C ASP A 416 1.30 16.45 0.54
N LEU A 417 0.70 16.26 -0.65
CA LEU A 417 1.42 16.07 -1.92
C LEU A 417 1.83 17.39 -2.58
N LEU A 418 1.22 18.51 -2.16
CA LEU A 418 1.46 19.84 -2.73
C LEU A 418 2.64 20.57 -2.09
N SER A 419 3.26 20.04 -1.04
CA SER A 419 4.40 20.68 -0.38
C SER A 419 5.72 20.60 -1.17
N VAL A 420 5.64 20.32 -2.46
CA VAL A 420 6.77 20.15 -3.39
C VAL A 420 6.99 21.46 -4.14
N GLY A 421 7.90 22.31 -3.65
CA GLY A 421 8.35 23.53 -4.35
C GLY A 421 7.55 24.80 -4.07
N ASP A 422 8.06 25.93 -4.56
CA ASP A 422 7.43 27.26 -4.44
C ASP A 422 6.12 27.37 -5.26
N ALA A 423 5.28 28.32 -4.83
CA ALA A 423 3.84 28.32 -5.00
C ALA A 423 3.28 28.19 -6.45
N ASP A 424 2.21 27.37 -6.52
CA ASP A 424 1.08 27.32 -7.46
C ASP A 424 1.34 27.28 -8.98
N SER A 425 1.52 26.05 -9.46
CA SER A 425 0.91 25.42 -10.65
C SER A 425 1.60 24.10 -10.90
N GLN A 426 2.93 24.09 -10.80
CA GLN A 426 3.77 22.89 -10.90
C GLN A 426 3.53 21.92 -9.75
N ALA A 427 3.49 22.38 -8.49
CA ALA A 427 3.20 21.51 -7.35
C ALA A 427 1.81 20.83 -7.47
N SER A 428 0.82 21.56 -7.99
CA SER A 428 -0.53 21.04 -8.23
C SER A 428 -0.57 20.00 -9.35
N MET A 429 0.16 20.22 -10.44
CA MET A 429 0.33 19.23 -11.50
C MET A 429 1.04 17.97 -10.97
N ILE A 430 2.17 18.12 -10.28
CA ILE A 430 2.91 16.99 -9.70
C ILE A 430 2.03 16.16 -8.76
N ALA A 431 1.26 16.82 -7.88
CA ALA A 431 0.37 16.11 -6.98
C ALA A 431 -0.75 15.37 -7.72
N LYS A 432 -1.34 15.97 -8.76
CA LYS A 432 -2.34 15.29 -9.60
C LYS A 432 -1.73 14.08 -10.31
N ASP A 433 -0.57 14.26 -10.94
CA ASP A 433 0.16 13.19 -11.63
C ASP A 433 0.48 12.03 -10.67
N LEU A 434 0.86 12.32 -9.42
CA LEU A 434 1.06 11.29 -8.39
C LEU A 434 -0.24 10.57 -8.01
N LEU A 435 -1.36 11.28 -7.87
CA LEU A 435 -2.67 10.69 -7.55
C LEU A 435 -3.18 9.76 -8.67
N GLU A 436 -2.78 10.00 -9.92
CA GLU A 436 -3.10 9.15 -11.06
C GLU A 436 -2.35 7.80 -11.03
N LEU A 437 -1.25 7.70 -10.28
CA LEU A 437 -0.48 6.45 -10.13
C LEU A 437 -1.08 5.45 -9.14
N ALA A 438 -2.25 5.78 -8.57
CA ALA A 438 -3.00 4.94 -7.65
C ALA A 438 -4.48 4.88 -8.06
N ASP A 439 -4.93 3.77 -8.63
CA ASP A 439 -6.35 3.62 -9.02
C ASP A 439 -7.28 3.42 -7.81
N ILE A 440 -6.71 3.10 -6.64
CA ILE A 440 -7.46 2.84 -5.42
C ILE A 440 -7.23 4.00 -4.46
N LYS A 441 -8.32 4.69 -4.09
CA LYS A 441 -8.28 5.83 -3.18
C LYS A 441 -9.25 5.62 -2.04
N ILE A 442 -8.75 5.68 -0.81
CA ILE A 442 -9.55 5.52 0.42
C ILE A 442 -9.71 6.90 1.05
N LEU A 443 -10.89 7.49 0.89
CA LEU A 443 -11.21 8.83 1.37
C LEU A 443 -11.97 8.72 2.69
N GLY A 444 -11.22 8.75 3.80
CA GLY A 444 -11.77 8.76 5.16
C GLY A 444 -12.30 10.14 5.56
N ALA A 445 -12.64 10.29 6.84
CA ALA A 445 -13.21 11.52 7.38
C ALA A 445 -12.34 12.77 7.12
N GLN A 446 -12.94 13.81 6.54
CA GLN A 446 -12.27 15.10 6.29
C GLN A 446 -13.13 16.30 6.67
N LYS A 447 -12.49 17.45 6.92
CA LYS A 447 -13.22 18.72 7.07
C LYS A 447 -13.79 19.18 5.71
N PRO A 448 -14.89 19.95 5.67
CA PRO A 448 -15.50 20.39 4.41
C PRO A 448 -14.55 21.09 3.42
N ARG A 449 -13.59 21.87 3.93
CA ARG A 449 -12.55 22.49 3.09
C ARG A 449 -11.70 21.45 2.36
N VAL A 450 -11.20 20.45 3.08
CA VAL A 450 -10.33 19.40 2.53
C VAL A 450 -11.12 18.50 1.57
N ALA A 451 -12.41 18.26 1.83
CA ALA A 451 -13.26 17.53 0.90
C ALA A 451 -13.42 18.27 -0.45
N ARG A 452 -13.52 19.62 -0.45
CA ARG A 452 -13.50 20.42 -1.70
C ARG A 452 -12.17 20.35 -2.44
N GLU A 453 -11.06 20.28 -1.71
CA GLU A 453 -9.73 20.11 -2.31
C GLU A 453 -9.60 18.75 -2.98
N LEU A 454 -10.04 17.68 -2.30
CA LEU A 454 -10.11 16.34 -2.90
C LEU A 454 -10.97 16.34 -4.16
N ASP A 455 -12.15 16.97 -4.12
CA ASP A 455 -13.03 17.09 -5.29
C ASP A 455 -12.37 17.85 -6.44
N SER A 456 -11.69 18.96 -6.16
CA SER A 456 -10.98 19.75 -7.17
C SER A 456 -9.83 18.98 -7.85
N MET A 457 -9.26 17.99 -7.17
CA MET A 457 -8.17 17.16 -7.69
C MET A 457 -8.67 15.89 -8.38
N LEU A 458 -9.80 15.32 -7.93
CA LEU A 458 -10.25 13.98 -8.32
C LEU A 458 -11.59 13.97 -9.07
N GLY A 459 -12.31 15.10 -9.15
CA GLY A 459 -13.60 15.19 -9.83
C GLY A 459 -14.69 14.32 -9.21
N LEU A 460 -14.78 14.30 -7.87
CA LEU A 460 -15.63 13.35 -7.12
C LEU A 460 -17.12 13.73 -7.15
N GLY A 461 -17.42 15.02 -7.26
CA GLY A 461 -18.76 15.59 -7.19
C GLY A 461 -19.30 15.77 -5.75
N PRO A 462 -20.47 16.43 -5.63
CA PRO A 462 -21.01 16.87 -4.34
C PRO A 462 -21.41 15.72 -3.41
N ILE A 463 -21.84 14.57 -3.97
CA ILE A 463 -22.23 13.39 -3.18
C ILE A 463 -21.01 12.83 -2.44
N ALA A 464 -19.90 12.62 -3.14
CA ALA A 464 -18.67 12.13 -2.54
C ALA A 464 -18.12 13.10 -1.50
N GLN A 465 -18.18 14.41 -1.78
CA GLN A 465 -17.79 15.45 -0.84
C GLN A 465 -18.61 15.38 0.47
N ASP A 466 -19.93 15.22 0.38
CA ASP A 466 -20.82 15.06 1.54
C ASP A 466 -20.54 13.75 2.30
N LEU A 467 -20.28 12.65 1.60
CA LEU A 467 -19.91 11.38 2.23
C LEU A 467 -18.62 11.50 3.05
N VAL A 468 -17.61 12.16 2.49
CA VAL A 468 -16.29 12.34 3.11
C VAL A 468 -16.32 13.35 4.27
N SER A 469 -17.13 14.42 4.17
CA SER A 469 -17.18 15.50 5.17
C SER A 469 -18.35 15.44 6.16
N GLY A 470 -19.35 14.61 5.89
CA GLY A 470 -20.52 14.36 6.74
C GLY A 470 -20.53 12.94 7.28
N TRP A 471 -20.83 11.95 6.43
CA TRP A 471 -21.03 10.56 6.87
C TRP A 471 -19.77 9.92 7.47
N ALA A 472 -18.61 10.08 6.82
CA ALA A 472 -17.36 9.50 7.28
C ALA A 472 -16.88 10.11 8.62
N MET A 473 -17.33 11.33 8.95
CA MET A 473 -17.00 12.01 10.20
C MET A 473 -17.75 11.46 11.42
N GLN A 474 -18.80 10.65 11.21
CA GLN A 474 -19.68 10.18 12.28
C GLN A 474 -19.13 8.95 13.04
N ASP A 475 -18.21 8.18 12.44
CA ASP A 475 -17.62 7.02 13.10
C ASP A 475 -16.25 6.67 12.51
N LYS A 476 -15.42 5.98 13.29
CA LYS A 476 -14.09 5.53 12.86
C LYS A 476 -14.21 4.42 11.82
N GLY A 477 -13.31 4.42 10.84
CA GLY A 477 -13.26 3.41 9.78
C GLY A 477 -14.31 3.59 8.68
N ARG A 478 -15.09 4.67 8.70
CA ARG A 478 -15.93 5.06 7.57
C ARG A 478 -15.09 5.76 6.51
N ALA A 479 -15.17 5.28 5.28
CA ALA A 479 -14.50 5.87 4.15
C ALA A 479 -15.28 5.66 2.85
N LEU A 480 -15.12 6.60 1.93
CA LEU A 480 -15.47 6.40 0.53
C LEU A 480 -14.27 5.72 -0.15
N TRP A 481 -14.47 4.52 -0.66
CA TRP A 481 -13.47 3.80 -1.44
C TRP A 481 -13.74 4.04 -2.91
N CYS A 482 -12.78 4.66 -3.59
CA CYS A 482 -12.79 4.86 -5.04
C CYS A 482 -11.87 3.82 -5.67
N ILE A 483 -12.38 3.08 -6.66
CA ILE A 483 -11.64 2.09 -7.45
C ILE A 483 -11.87 2.51 -8.89
N GLY A 484 -10.86 3.14 -9.50
CA GLY A 484 -11.07 3.93 -10.71
C GLY A 484 -12.21 4.93 -10.52
N ASP A 485 -13.21 4.87 -11.39
CA ASP A 485 -14.39 5.72 -11.34
C ASP A 485 -15.52 5.16 -10.44
N ALA A 486 -15.40 3.93 -9.95
CA ALA A 486 -16.40 3.30 -9.09
C ALA A 486 -16.23 3.74 -7.63
N MET A 487 -17.35 4.00 -6.95
CA MET A 487 -17.37 4.48 -5.56
C MET A 487 -18.17 3.56 -4.64
N TYR A 488 -17.60 3.25 -3.48
CA TYR A 488 -18.19 2.36 -2.48
C TYR A 488 -18.17 3.03 -1.11
N LYS A 489 -19.31 3.00 -0.40
CA LYS A 489 -19.47 3.64 0.90
C LYS A 489 -19.20 2.63 2.01
N VAL A 490 -17.94 2.48 2.43
CA VAL A 490 -17.51 1.34 3.23
C VAL A 490 -17.31 1.69 4.69
N GLN A 491 -17.93 0.92 5.59
CA GLN A 491 -17.57 0.88 7.00
C GLN A 491 -16.56 -0.25 7.20
N THR A 492 -15.29 0.09 7.47
CA THR A 492 -14.31 -0.89 7.93
C THR A 492 -14.79 -1.45 9.27
N VAL A 493 -14.90 -2.77 9.37
CA VAL A 493 -15.28 -3.47 10.61
C VAL A 493 -14.05 -4.19 11.13
N LEU A 494 -13.61 -3.82 12.32
CA LEU A 494 -12.49 -4.47 13.01
C LEU A 494 -13.04 -5.47 14.05
N HIS A 495 -12.50 -6.68 14.04
CA HIS A 495 -12.69 -7.67 15.09
C HIS A 495 -12.22 -7.09 16.45
N PRO A 496 -12.80 -7.48 17.60
CA PRO A 496 -12.37 -6.96 18.90
C PRO A 496 -10.86 -7.11 19.17
N LEU A 497 -10.25 -8.21 18.74
CA LEU A 497 -8.79 -8.39 18.83
C LEU A 497 -8.01 -7.41 17.97
N GLU A 498 -8.48 -7.13 16.75
CA GLU A 498 -7.87 -6.12 15.87
C GLU A 498 -8.02 -4.73 16.47
N LYS A 499 -9.18 -4.39 17.05
CA LYS A 499 -9.38 -3.09 17.73
C LYS A 499 -8.38 -2.89 18.87
N LYS A 500 -8.13 -3.94 19.65
CA LYS A 500 -7.15 -3.91 20.73
C LYS A 500 -5.72 -3.77 20.18
N LEU A 501 -5.37 -4.60 19.20
CA LEU A 501 -4.01 -4.65 18.65
C LEU A 501 -3.63 -3.39 17.86
N TYR A 502 -4.60 -2.79 17.15
CA TYR A 502 -4.38 -1.63 16.28
C TYR A 502 -4.58 -0.30 17.01
N TYR A 503 -4.79 -0.33 18.34
CA TYR A 503 -5.00 0.86 19.12
C TYR A 503 -3.68 1.64 19.26
N THR A 504 -3.67 2.92 18.85
CA THR A 504 -2.45 3.75 18.82
C THR A 504 -2.43 4.85 19.88
N ASN A 505 -3.47 4.94 20.71
CA ASN A 505 -3.60 5.99 21.73
C ASN A 505 -3.22 5.51 23.14
N GLU A 506 -2.55 4.35 23.27
CA GLU A 506 -2.17 3.78 24.58
C GLU A 506 -1.35 4.76 25.43
N ALA A 507 -0.41 5.48 24.82
CA ALA A 507 0.41 6.48 25.51
C ALA A 507 -0.41 7.68 26.04
N ILE A 508 -1.51 8.04 25.38
CA ILE A 508 -2.39 9.13 25.80
C ILE A 508 -3.27 8.67 26.96
N GLU A 509 -3.80 7.43 26.90
CA GLU A 509 -4.58 6.86 28.01
C GLU A 509 -3.75 6.63 29.25
N ALA A 510 -2.48 6.21 29.12
CA ALA A 510 -1.58 6.02 30.25
C ALA A 510 -1.19 7.34 30.96
N ALA A 511 -1.36 8.48 30.30
CA ALA A 511 -1.07 9.81 30.84
C ALA A 511 -2.31 10.51 31.44
N ALA A 512 -3.51 9.97 31.21
CA ALA A 512 -4.79 10.47 31.74
C ALA A 512 -5.17 9.76 33.04
#